data_AF-A0A821IDG6-F1
#
_entry.id   AF-A0A821IDG6-F1
#
_cell.length_a   1.000
_cell.length_b   1.000
_cell.length_c   1.000
_cell.angle_alpha   90.00
_cell.angle_beta   90.00
_cell.angle_gamma   90.00
#
_symmetry.space_group_name_H-M   'P 1'
#
loop_
_entity.id
_entity.type
_entity.pdbx_description
1 polymer ?
#
loop_
_entity_poly.entity_id
_entity_poly.type
_entity_poly.pdbx_seq_one_letter_code
_entity_poly.pdbx_strand_id
1 'polypeptide(L)'
;HTLPGVAICLENLVHHHRYPSRLLGLSCVITVCVAYAAWIHYLNYIHWVKFQKDVWVYPILSQLSVLYRGMFLIGLALFHVGLYFIGEMYTLYLTNFRIEKLNEQRRKIR
;
A
#
# COMPACT_ATOMS: atom_id res chain seq x y z
N HIS A 1 17.04 -7.61 1.56
CA HIS A 1 15.84 -6.85 1.94
C HIS A 1 14.65 -6.96 0.96
N THR A 2 14.75 -7.68 -0.16
CA THR A 2 13.65 -7.86 -1.16
C THR A 2 12.85 -9.15 -0.99
N LEU A 3 13.36 -10.10 -0.20
CA LEU A 3 12.78 -11.43 0.00
C LEU A 3 11.31 -11.45 0.49
N PRO A 4 10.86 -10.54 1.38
CA PRO A 4 9.47 -10.56 1.84
C PRO A 4 8.46 -10.28 0.71
N GLY A 5 8.78 -9.35 -0.20
CA GLY A 5 7.89 -9.03 -1.32
C GLY A 5 7.74 -10.21 -2.29
N VAL A 6 8.86 -10.89 -2.60
CA VAL A 6 8.85 -12.08 -3.48
C VAL A 6 8.07 -13.23 -2.84
N ALA A 7 8.24 -13.44 -1.53
CA ALA A 7 7.51 -14.48 -0.79
C ALA A 7 5.99 -14.24 -0.83
N ILE A 8 5.54 -13.00 -0.60
CA ILE A 8 4.12 -12.63 -0.66
C ILE A 8 3.55 -12.81 -2.08
N CYS A 9 4.31 -12.48 -3.12
CA CYS A 9 3.89 -12.72 -4.51
C CYS A 9 3.75 -14.22 -4.83
N LEU A 10 4.72 -15.05 -4.39
CA LEU A 10 4.68 -16.49 -4.57
C LEU A 10 3.53 -17.13 -3.78
N GLU A 11 3.30 -16.69 -2.55
CA GLU A 11 2.20 -17.17 -1.72
C GLU A 11 0.84 -16.88 -2.35
N ASN A 12 0.67 -15.69 -2.93
CA ASN A 12 -0.53 -15.34 -3.70
C ASN A 12 -0.71 -16.14 -4.99
N LEU A 13 0.37 -16.65 -5.56
CA LEU A 13 0.32 -17.52 -6.74
C LEU A 13 -0.13 -18.94 -6.36
N VAL A 14 0.28 -19.42 -5.18
CA VAL A 14 0.04 -20.80 -4.72
C VAL A 14 -1.29 -20.92 -3.96
N HIS A 15 -1.60 -19.97 -3.07
CA HIS A 15 -2.79 -19.99 -2.21
C HIS A 15 -3.85 -18.99 -2.66
N HIS A 16 -5.06 -19.50 -2.90
CA HIS A 16 -6.22 -18.67 -3.24
C HIS A 16 -6.71 -17.89 -2.03
N HIS A 17 -6.40 -16.60 -2.00
CA HIS A 17 -7.03 -15.65 -1.10
C HIS A 17 -8.19 -14.98 -1.83
N ARG A 18 -9.42 -15.15 -1.33
CA ARG A 18 -10.53 -14.27 -1.73
C ARG A 18 -10.26 -12.89 -1.15
N TYR A 19 -9.68 -12.03 -1.96
CA TYR A 19 -9.49 -10.64 -1.60
C TYR A 19 -10.85 -9.97 -1.34
N PRO A 20 -10.98 -9.21 -0.24
CA PRO A 20 -12.22 -8.51 0.08
C PRO A 20 -12.56 -7.47 -1.00
N SER A 21 -13.76 -6.89 -0.91
CA SER A 21 -14.23 -5.92 -1.90
C SER A 21 -13.24 -4.77 -2.12
N ARG A 22 -13.16 -4.29 -3.37
CA ARG A 22 -12.23 -3.24 -3.81
C ARG A 22 -12.26 -1.99 -2.94
N LEU A 23 -13.44 -1.68 -2.40
CA LEU A 23 -13.69 -0.54 -1.52
C LEU A 23 -13.01 -0.70 -0.14
N LEU A 24 -12.97 -1.93 0.38
CA LEU A 24 -12.41 -2.24 1.70
C LEU A 24 -10.88 -2.25 1.67
N GLY A 25 -10.30 -2.72 0.56
CA GLY A 25 -8.85 -2.62 0.34
C GLY A 25 -8.40 -1.17 0.21
N LEU A 26 -9.10 -0.35 -0.59
CA LEU A 26 -8.78 1.06 -0.75
C LEU A 26 -8.98 1.86 0.55
N SER A 27 -10.07 1.61 1.29
CA SER A 27 -10.30 2.29 2.57
C SER A 27 -9.21 1.97 3.57
N CYS A 28 -8.75 0.71 3.65
CA CYS A 28 -7.63 0.31 4.50
C CYS A 28 -6.35 1.07 4.13
N VAL A 29 -6.00 1.14 2.84
CA VAL A 29 -4.81 1.89 2.37
C VAL A 29 -4.90 3.36 2.76
N ILE A 30 -6.06 4.00 2.55
CA ILE A 30 -6.27 5.40 2.91
C ILE A 30 -6.18 5.60 4.43
N THR A 31 -6.81 4.73 5.23
CA THR A 31 -6.76 4.79 6.69
C THR A 31 -5.33 4.68 7.20
N VAL A 32 -4.54 3.74 6.68
CA VAL A 32 -3.14 3.60 7.07
C VAL A 32 -2.32 4.83 6.67
N CYS A 33 -2.51 5.36 5.46
CA CYS A 33 -1.82 6.58 5.01
C CYS A 33 -2.14 7.79 5.90
N VAL A 34 -3.42 8.00 6.23
CA VAL A 34 -3.87 9.11 7.08
C VAL A 34 -3.38 8.94 8.51
N ALA A 35 -3.49 7.74 9.09
CA ALA A 35 -3.00 7.44 10.43
C ALA A 35 -1.49 7.66 10.53
N TYR A 36 -0.74 7.27 9.51
CA TYR A 36 0.71 7.45 9.45
C TYR A 36 1.10 8.93 9.31
N ALA A 37 0.42 9.68 8.45
CA ALA A 37 0.63 11.12 8.33
C ALA A 37 0.35 11.83 9.66
N ALA A 38 -0.80 11.54 10.29
CA ALA A 38 -1.16 12.07 11.60
C ALA A 38 -0.11 11.73 12.67
N TRP A 39 0.40 10.49 12.67
CA TRP A 39 1.44 10.04 13.59
C TRP A 39 2.75 10.82 13.45
N ILE A 40 3.25 11.03 12.22
CA ILE A 40 4.47 11.82 11.99
C ILE A 40 4.29 13.26 12.48
N HIS A 41 3.14 13.87 12.19
CA HIS A 41 2.83 15.23 12.66
C HIS A 41 2.71 15.29 14.18
N TYR A 42 2.11 14.27 14.81
CA TYR A 42 2.00 14.16 16.26
C TYR A 42 3.37 14.04 16.94
N LEU A 43 4.27 13.24 16.40
CA LEU A 43 5.63 13.09 16.91
C LEU A 43 6.42 14.41 16.81
N ASN A 44 6.33 15.10 15.67
CA ASN A 44 6.95 16.41 15.53
C ASN A 44 6.36 17.42 16.52
N TYR A 45 5.03 17.45 16.68
CA TYR A 45 4.35 18.33 17.62
C TYR A 45 4.81 18.09 19.07
N ILE A 46 4.87 16.83 19.52
CA ILE A 46 5.37 16.51 20.88
C ILE A 46 6.82 16.96 21.06
N HIS A 47 7.69 16.67 20.08
CA HIS A 47 9.09 17.06 20.16
C HIS A 47 9.25 18.58 20.22
N TRP A 48 8.46 19.31 19.43
CA TRP A 48 8.44 20.77 19.45
C TRP A 48 8.00 21.30 20.82
N VAL A 49 6.88 20.81 21.37
CA VAL A 49 6.35 21.26 22.67
C VAL A 49 7.32 20.96 23.82
N LYS A 50 7.95 19.78 23.85
CA LYS A 50 8.80 19.36 24.98
C LYS A 50 10.23 19.86 24.92
N PHE A 51 10.80 19.98 23.72
CA PHE A 51 12.24 20.22 23.56
C PHE A 51 12.58 21.50 22.80
N GLN A 52 11.58 22.25 22.30
CA GLN A 52 11.79 23.45 21.46
C GLN A 52 12.71 23.16 20.25
N LYS A 53 12.71 21.90 19.78
CA LYS A 53 13.52 21.44 18.65
C LYS A 53 12.62 20.83 17.59
N ASP A 54 12.75 21.33 16.37
CA ASP A 54 12.09 20.78 15.18
C ASP A 54 12.78 19.50 14.71
N VAL A 55 12.71 18.45 15.53
CA VAL A 55 13.22 17.14 15.17
C VAL A 55 12.12 16.37 14.45
N TRP A 56 12.27 16.27 13.13
CA TRP A 56 11.44 15.40 12.31
C TRP A 56 11.98 13.97 12.33
N VAL A 57 11.08 12.99 12.29
CA VAL A 57 11.44 11.57 12.15
C VAL A 57 12.26 11.35 10.86
N TYR A 58 11.99 12.16 9.83
CA TYR A 58 12.72 12.14 8.57
C TYR A 58 13.47 13.46 8.34
N PRO A 59 14.80 13.44 8.13
CA PRO A 59 15.60 14.66 7.88
C PRO A 59 15.16 15.44 6.63
N ILE A 60 14.59 14.74 5.64
CA ILE A 60 14.07 15.40 4.45
C ILE A 60 12.84 16.26 4.76
N LEU A 61 12.01 15.85 5.74
CA LEU A 61 10.87 16.65 6.16
C LEU A 61 11.33 17.93 6.87
N SER A 62 12.42 17.90 7.65
CA SER A 62 12.91 19.12 8.32
C SER A 62 13.40 20.18 7.33
N GLN A 63 13.92 19.77 6.17
CA GLN A 63 14.41 20.69 5.13
C GLN A 63 13.30 21.26 4.24
N LEU A 64 12.14 20.61 4.17
CA LEU A 64 11.01 21.06 3.34
C LEU A 64 10.16 22.11 4.07
N SER A 65 9.62 23.08 3.32
CA SER A 65 8.59 23.99 3.83
C SER A 65 7.27 23.25 4.08
N VAL A 66 6.37 23.82 4.88
CA VAL A 66 5.07 23.21 5.23
C VAL A 66 4.28 22.78 3.99
N LEU A 67 4.30 23.60 2.93
CA LEU A 67 3.62 23.29 1.67
C LEU A 67 4.26 22.08 0.96
N TYR A 68 5.58 22.08 0.81
CA TYR A 68 6.29 20.97 0.16
C TYR A 68 6.16 19.65 0.96
N ARG A 69 6.09 19.71 2.29
CA ARG A 69 5.81 18.54 3.14
C ARG A 69 4.45 17.93 2.80
N GLY A 70 3.42 18.77 2.67
CA GLY A 70 2.08 18.34 2.27
C GLY A 70 2.09 17.67 0.89
N MET A 71 2.74 18.30 -0.10
CA MET A 71 2.86 17.72 -1.44
C MET A 71 3.62 16.39 -1.44
N PHE A 72 4.68 16.26 -0.66
CA PHE A 72 5.45 15.02 -0.55
C PHE A 72 4.60 13.88 0.05
N LEU A 73 3.86 14.14 1.12
CA LEU A 73 2.98 13.15 1.75
C LEU A 73 1.82 12.75 0.83
N ILE A 74 1.21 13.72 0.15
CA ILE A 74 0.16 13.45 -0.85
C ILE A 74 0.72 12.62 -2.01
N GLY A 75 1.92 12.94 -2.50
CA GLY A 75 2.60 12.18 -3.55
C GLY A 75 2.86 10.74 -3.13
N LEU A 76 3.33 10.51 -1.91
CA LEU A 76 3.52 9.16 -1.36
C LEU A 76 2.20 8.39 -1.18
N ALA A 77 1.13 9.07 -0.77
CA ALA A 77 -0.19 8.46 -0.65
C ALA A 77 -0.75 8.06 -2.02
N LEU A 78 -0.62 8.93 -3.02
CA LEU A 78 -1.01 8.64 -4.41
C LEU A 78 -0.18 7.48 -4.99
N PHE A 79 1.11 7.43 -4.68
CA PHE A 79 1.97 6.30 -5.05
C PHE A 79 1.48 4.98 -4.44
N HIS A 80 1.09 4.97 -3.16
CA HIS A 80 0.51 3.77 -2.51
C HIS A 80 -0.82 3.35 -3.15
N VAL A 81 -1.67 4.30 -3.50
CA VAL A 81 -2.92 4.04 -4.22
C VAL A 81 -2.62 3.46 -5.61
N GLY A 82 -1.62 3.96 -6.32
CA GLY A 82 -1.17 3.39 -7.58
C GLY A 82 -0.70 1.94 -7.45
N LEU A 83 0.11 1.65 -6.43
CA LEU A 83 0.55 0.28 -6.12
C LEU A 83 -0.63 -0.65 -5.82
N TYR A 84 -1.66 -0.17 -5.12
CA TYR A 84 -2.88 -0.94 -4.88
C TYR A 84 -3.57 -1.35 -6.18
N PHE A 85 -3.74 -0.42 -7.12
CA PHE A 85 -4.33 -0.73 -8.44
C PHE A 85 -3.50 -1.74 -9.23
N ILE A 86 -2.17 -1.63 -9.20
CA ILE A 86 -1.28 -2.60 -9.87
C ILE A 86 -1.48 -4.00 -9.27
N GLY A 87 -1.51 -4.11 -7.94
CA GLY A 87 -1.76 -5.37 -7.24
C GLY A 87 -3.14 -5.96 -7.56
N GLU A 88 -4.16 -5.11 -7.69
CA GLU A 88 -5.49 -5.51 -8.09
C GLU A 88 -5.53 -6.07 -9.52
N MET A 89 -4.92 -5.37 -10.48
CA MET A 89 -4.84 -5.83 -11.87
C MET A 89 -4.13 -7.18 -11.97
N TYR A 90 -3.04 -7.36 -11.23
CA TYR A 90 -2.33 -8.63 -11.15
C TYR A 90 -3.22 -9.76 -10.62
N THR A 91 -3.97 -9.50 -9.55
CA THR A 91 -4.88 -10.48 -8.93
C THR A 91 -6.02 -10.89 -9.88
N LEU A 92 -6.59 -9.93 -10.60
CA LEU A 92 -7.63 -10.19 -11.61
C LEU A 92 -7.08 -11.01 -12.78
N TYR A 93 -5.88 -10.68 -13.26
CA TYR A 93 -5.23 -11.42 -14.34
C TYR A 93 -5.00 -12.89 -13.97
N LEU A 94 -4.46 -13.15 -12.77
CA LEU A 94 -4.25 -14.52 -12.27
C LEU A 94 -5.57 -15.30 -12.14
N THR A 95 -6.62 -14.63 -11.66
CA THR A 95 -7.94 -15.26 -11.49
C THR A 95 -8.53 -15.66 -12.84
N ASN A 96 -8.49 -14.78 -13.84
CA ASN A 96 -8.98 -15.06 -15.19
C ASN A 96 -8.20 -16.20 -15.86
N PHE A 97 -6.86 -16.15 -15.80
CA PHE A 97 -6.00 -17.21 -16.33
C PHE A 97 -6.32 -18.59 -15.73
N ARG A 98 -6.63 -18.63 -14.43
CA ARG A 98 -7.02 -19.87 -13.76
C ARG A 98 -8.40 -20.37 -14.17
N ILE A 99 -9.39 -19.48 -14.32
CA ILE A 99 -10.73 -19.83 -14.81
C ILE A 99 -10.63 -20.46 -16.21
N GLU A 100 -9.79 -19.90 -17.08
CA GLU A 100 -9.53 -20.45 -18.41
C GLU A 100 -8.98 -21.88 -18.34
N LYS A 101 -7.92 -22.10 -17.55
CA LYS A 101 -7.38 -23.46 -17.32
C LYS A 101 -8.41 -24.43 -16.74
N LEU A 102 -9.23 -24.00 -15.78
CA LEU A 102 -10.27 -24.85 -15.18
C LEU A 102 -11.34 -25.25 -16.22
N ASN A 103 -11.71 -24.33 -17.11
CA ASN A 103 -12.65 -24.60 -18.19
C ASN A 103 -12.08 -25.57 -19.23
N GLU A 104 -10.79 -25.46 -19.57
CA GLU A 104 -10.12 -26.44 -20.43
C GLU A 104 -10.11 -27.85 -19.82
N GLN A 105 -9.82 -27.96 -18.51
CA GLN A 105 -9.84 -29.25 -17.83
C GLN A 105 -11.25 -29.86 -17.81
N ARG A 106 -12.28 -29.05 -17.53
CA ARG A 106 -13.68 -29.51 -17.59
C ARG A 106 -14.10 -29.99 -18.98
N ARG A 107 -13.61 -29.36 -20.04
CA ARG A 107 -13.85 -29.77 -21.43
C ARG A 107 -13.18 -31.09 -21.80
N LYS A 108 -12.10 -31.49 -21.11
CA LYS A 108 -11.42 -32.78 -21.35
C LYS A 108 -12.07 -33.96 -20.62
N ILE A 109 -12.84 -33.67 -19.56
CA ILE A 109 -13.51 -34.68 -18.74
C ILE A 109 -14.91 -35.02 -19.29
N ARG A 110 -15.53 -34.08 -20.04
CA ARG A 110 -16.81 -34.27 -20.72
C ARG A 110 -16.58 -34.75 -22.14
#